data_AF-X1BRN0-F1
#
_entry.id   AF-X1BRN0-F1
#
_cell.length_a   1.000
_cell.length_b   1.000
_cell.length_c   1.000
_cell.angle_alpha   90.00
_cell.angle_beta   90.00
_cell.angle_gamma   90.00
#
_symmetry.space_group_name_H-M   'P 1'
#
loop_
_entity.id
_entity.type
_entity.pdbx_description
1 polymer ?
#
loop_
_entity_poly.entity_id
_entity_poly.type
_entity_poly.pdbx_seq_one_letter_code
_entity_poly.pdbx_strand_id
1 'polypeptide(L)'
;MELKKDAKYAMIIPTSMGIRITPINGQPVHSSELFRMQATSAESNVGSTASYLGLPVKILTTFVKGSPIARRIKDNLASRHMDYEGPELEQDNPWGYRHQINIADSGHGSRGPRV
;
A
#
# COMPACT_ATOMS: atom_id res chain seq x y z
N MET A 1 -13.04 -26.61 4.36
CA MET A 1 -13.58 -25.41 3.67
C MET A 1 -13.62 -25.74 2.19
N GLU A 2 -14.77 -25.63 1.53
CA GLU A 2 -14.86 -25.76 0.07
C GLU A 2 -14.79 -24.36 -0.55
N LEU A 3 -13.78 -24.13 -1.39
CA LEU A 3 -13.60 -22.85 -2.08
C LEU A 3 -14.38 -22.87 -3.41
N LYS A 4 -14.89 -21.71 -3.81
CA LYS A 4 -15.53 -21.53 -5.11
C LYS A 4 -14.53 -21.89 -6.22
N LYS A 5 -14.91 -22.85 -7.07
CA LYS A 5 -14.16 -23.19 -8.28
C LYS A 5 -14.35 -22.12 -9.35
N ASP A 6 -13.36 -21.98 -10.23
CA ASP A 6 -13.39 -21.05 -11.38
C ASP A 6 -13.72 -19.60 -10.98
N ALA A 7 -13.20 -19.16 -9.83
CA ALA A 7 -13.30 -17.78 -9.40
C ALA A 7 -12.41 -16.87 -10.27
N LYS A 8 -12.89 -15.66 -10.59
CA LYS A 8 -12.13 -14.66 -11.34
C LYS A 8 -10.81 -14.26 -10.66
N TYR A 9 -10.80 -14.25 -9.32
CA TYR A 9 -9.66 -13.86 -8.51
C TYR A 9 -9.24 -15.03 -7.62
N ALA A 10 -7.93 -15.27 -7.54
CA ALA A 10 -7.34 -16.22 -6.61
C ALA A 10 -7.31 -15.66 -5.18
N MET A 11 -7.24 -14.34 -5.03
CA MET A 11 -7.23 -13.67 -3.73
C MET A 11 -7.88 -12.29 -3.80
N ILE A 12 -8.70 -11.96 -2.80
CA ILE A 12 -9.26 -10.62 -2.59
C ILE A 12 -8.83 -10.15 -1.21
N ILE A 13 -8.24 -8.95 -1.13
CA ILE A 13 -7.59 -8.46 0.08
C ILE A 13 -8.16 -7.08 0.43
N PRO A 14 -8.98 -6.96 1.49
CA PRO A 14 -9.31 -5.66 2.07
C PRO A 14 -8.12 -5.12 2.85
N THR A 15 -7.70 -3.89 2.56
CA THR A 15 -6.57 -3.25 3.25
C THR A 15 -6.63 -1.74 3.10
N SER A 16 -6.02 -1.03 4.05
CA SER A 16 -5.84 0.42 3.99
C SER A 16 -4.53 0.73 3.28
N MET A 17 -4.60 1.06 1.98
CA MET A 17 -3.43 1.47 1.24
C MET A 17 -3.02 2.89 1.64
N GLY A 18 -1.72 3.09 1.83
CA GLY A 18 -1.14 4.37 2.14
C GLY A 18 0.26 4.50 1.57
N ILE A 19 1.00 5.47 2.10
CA ILE A 19 2.40 5.68 1.79
C ILE A 19 3.26 5.53 3.04
N ARG A 20 4.46 5.00 2.86
CA ARG A 20 5.52 4.98 3.88
C ARG A 20 6.66 5.86 3.40
N ILE A 21 7.18 6.70 4.28
CA ILE A 21 8.46 7.39 4.10
C ILE A 21 9.48 6.82 5.08
N THR A 22 10.68 6.60 4.58
CA THR A 22 11.79 6.06 5.36
C THR A 22 13.06 6.77 4.92
N PRO A 23 13.94 7.17 5.85
CA PRO A 23 15.21 7.78 5.47
C PRO A 23 16.01 6.91 4.51
N ILE A 24 16.94 7.52 3.79
CA ILE A 24 17.88 6.75 2.99
C ILE A 24 19.10 6.35 3.83
N ASN A 25 19.87 5.37 3.36
CA ASN A 25 21.19 5.02 3.90
C ASN A 25 21.21 4.67 5.40
N GLY A 26 20.12 4.11 5.95
CA GLY A 26 20.09 3.69 7.35
C GLY A 26 20.04 4.84 8.36
N GLN A 27 19.82 6.09 7.90
CA GLN A 27 19.84 7.25 8.76
C GLN A 27 18.62 7.30 9.71
N PRO A 28 18.78 7.84 10.93
CA PRO A 28 17.67 8.14 11.83
C PRO A 28 16.71 9.17 11.24
N VAL A 29 15.41 9.05 11.55
CA VAL A 29 14.39 9.97 11.01
C VAL A 29 14.68 11.44 11.31
N HIS A 30 15.04 11.76 12.56
CA HIS A 30 15.17 13.14 13.04
C HIS A 30 16.40 13.88 12.51
N SER A 31 17.38 13.16 11.95
CA SER A 31 18.63 13.73 11.40
C SER A 31 18.71 13.60 9.88
N SER A 32 17.61 13.20 9.22
CA SER A 32 17.58 12.93 7.79
C SER A 32 16.91 14.05 7.01
N GLU A 33 17.50 14.38 5.87
CA GLU A 33 16.94 15.33 4.90
C GLU A 33 16.29 14.62 3.70
N LEU A 34 16.75 13.39 3.39
CA LEU A 34 16.29 12.62 2.23
C LEU A 34 15.51 11.37 2.64
N PHE A 35 14.32 11.21 2.07
CA PHE A 35 13.40 10.10 2.35
C PHE A 35 13.00 9.38 1.08
N ARG A 36 12.98 8.04 1.13
CA ARG A 36 12.34 7.21 0.12
C ARG A 36 10.86 7.05 0.44
N MET A 37 10.01 7.24 -0.55
CA MET A 37 8.56 7.12 -0.40
C MET A 37 8.03 5.88 -1.15
N GLN A 38 7.24 5.04 -0.50
CA GLN A 38 6.66 3.80 -1.06
C GLN A 38 5.15 3.78 -0.88
N ALA A 39 4.38 3.22 -1.81
CA ALA A 39 2.98 2.88 -1.57
C ALA A 39 2.94 1.45 -1.03
N THR A 40 2.26 1.22 0.09
CA THR A 40 2.37 -0.05 0.81
C THR A 40 1.21 -0.27 1.78
N SER A 41 0.94 -1.55 2.06
CA SER A 41 0.21 -2.03 3.23
C SER A 41 0.69 -3.44 3.57
N ALA A 42 0.44 -3.92 4.79
CA ALA A 42 0.91 -5.25 5.20
C ALA A 42 0.30 -6.36 4.32
N GLU A 43 -1.00 -6.32 4.10
CA GLU A 43 -1.73 -7.36 3.38
C GLU A 43 -1.44 -7.32 1.87
N SER A 44 -1.29 -6.13 1.29
CA SER A 44 -0.97 -6.00 -0.14
C SER A 44 0.46 -6.47 -0.45
N ASN A 45 1.38 -6.41 0.52
CA ASN A 45 2.73 -6.96 0.39
C ASN A 45 2.70 -8.48 0.35
N VAL A 46 1.89 -9.13 1.21
CA VAL A 46 1.65 -10.58 1.14
C VAL A 46 1.00 -10.97 -0.18
N GLY A 47 -0.01 -10.21 -0.63
CA GLY A 47 -0.66 -10.43 -1.92
C GLY A 47 0.28 -10.36 -3.12
N SER A 48 1.41 -9.64 -3.00
CA SER A 48 2.37 -9.47 -4.10
C SER A 48 3.04 -10.78 -4.46
N THR A 49 3.26 -11.67 -3.49
CA THR A 49 3.77 -13.02 -3.75
C THR A 49 2.86 -13.77 -4.72
N ALA A 50 1.56 -13.78 -4.49
CA ALA A 50 0.61 -14.46 -5.37
C ALA A 50 0.53 -13.80 -6.74
N SER A 51 0.49 -12.46 -6.78
CA SER A 51 0.36 -11.72 -8.04
C SER A 51 1.60 -11.85 -8.93
N TYR A 52 2.82 -11.84 -8.36
CA TYR A 52 4.05 -12.07 -9.11
C TYR A 52 4.20 -13.52 -9.62
N LEU A 53 3.47 -14.48 -9.05
CA LEU A 53 3.34 -15.84 -9.58
C LEU A 53 2.27 -15.95 -10.69
N GLY A 54 1.70 -14.83 -11.14
CA GLY A 54 0.71 -14.77 -12.21
C GLY A 54 -0.72 -15.04 -11.77
N LEU A 55 -0.99 -15.12 -10.46
CA LEU A 55 -2.35 -15.32 -9.95
C LEU A 55 -3.12 -13.99 -9.89
N PRO A 56 -4.41 -13.98 -10.27
CA PRO A 56 -5.22 -12.76 -10.21
C PRO A 56 -5.52 -12.37 -8.77
N VAL A 57 -5.06 -11.19 -8.35
CA VAL A 57 -5.27 -10.62 -7.01
C VAL A 57 -6.03 -9.30 -7.13
N LYS A 58 -7.04 -9.09 -6.27
CA LYS A 58 -7.76 -7.83 -6.14
C LYS A 58 -7.58 -7.21 -4.75
N ILE A 59 -7.25 -5.92 -4.71
CA ILE A 59 -7.17 -5.12 -3.49
C ILE A 59 -8.46 -4.31 -3.31
N LEU A 60 -9.09 -4.42 -2.14
CA LEU A 60 -10.21 -3.56 -1.77
C LEU A 60 -9.70 -2.43 -0.87
N THR A 61 -9.73 -1.20 -1.38
CA THR A 61 -9.18 -0.03 -0.67
C THR A 61 -9.83 1.27 -1.11
N THR A 62 -9.87 2.25 -0.21
CA THR A 62 -10.51 3.56 -0.44
C THR A 62 -9.50 4.58 -0.97
N PHE A 63 -9.95 5.47 -1.84
CA PHE A 63 -9.13 6.53 -2.42
C PHE A 63 -9.66 7.91 -2.08
N VAL A 64 -8.77 8.89 -1.93
CA VAL A 64 -9.15 10.31 -1.90
C VAL A 64 -9.21 10.82 -3.34
N LYS A 65 -10.38 11.28 -3.78
CA LYS A 65 -10.64 11.75 -5.15
C LYS A 65 -9.70 12.90 -5.50
N GLY A 66 -9.09 12.82 -6.68
CA GLY A 66 -8.15 13.85 -7.17
C GLY A 66 -6.80 13.90 -6.42
N SER A 67 -6.56 13.05 -5.43
CA SER A 67 -5.29 13.06 -4.68
C SER A 67 -4.13 12.49 -5.52
N PRO A 68 -2.97 13.15 -5.60
CA PRO A 68 -1.79 12.58 -6.25
C PRO A 68 -1.28 11.32 -5.52
N ILE A 69 -1.55 11.21 -4.21
CA ILE A 69 -1.24 10.00 -3.44
C ILE A 69 -2.15 8.84 -3.86
N ALA A 70 -3.44 9.09 -4.08
CA ALA A 70 -4.35 8.09 -4.62
C ALA A 70 -3.85 7.59 -5.98
N ARG A 71 -3.44 8.50 -6.87
CA ARG A 71 -2.88 8.13 -8.17
C ARG A 71 -1.64 7.25 -8.03
N ARG A 72 -0.70 7.63 -7.16
CA ARG A 72 0.52 6.84 -6.90
C ARG A 72 0.22 5.44 -6.36
N ILE A 73 -0.77 5.30 -5.48
CA ILE A 73 -1.20 4.00 -4.96
C ILE A 73 -1.76 3.14 -6.10
N LYS A 74 -2.63 3.70 -6.95
CA LYS A 74 -3.19 2.98 -8.11
C LYS A 74 -2.11 2.52 -9.07
N ASP A 75 -1.18 3.40 -9.42
CA ASP A 75 -0.07 3.08 -10.32
C ASP A 75 0.84 2.00 -9.70
N ASN A 76 1.06 2.04 -8.38
CA ASN A 76 1.81 1.00 -7.67
C ASN A 76 1.08 -0.36 -7.65
N LEU A 77 -0.23 -0.39 -7.41
CA LEU A 77 -1.00 -1.64 -7.45
C LEU A 77 -0.98 -2.25 -8.86
N ALA A 78 -1.15 -1.42 -9.89
CA ALA A 78 -1.06 -1.84 -11.29
C ALA A 78 0.34 -2.35 -11.64
N SER A 79 1.41 -1.70 -11.16
CA SER A 79 2.79 -2.17 -11.38
C SER A 79 3.08 -3.52 -10.75
N ARG A 80 2.27 -3.94 -9.77
CA ARG A 80 2.34 -5.26 -9.12
C ARG A 80 1.33 -6.26 -9.68
N HIS A 81 0.69 -5.98 -10.82
CA HIS A 81 -0.33 -6.83 -11.46
C HIS A 81 -1.57 -7.11 -10.59
N MET A 82 -1.96 -6.15 -9.75
CA MET A 82 -3.15 -6.26 -8.92
C MET A 82 -4.27 -5.34 -9.40
N ASP A 83 -5.46 -5.91 -9.54
CA ASP A 83 -6.67 -5.13 -9.67
C ASP A 83 -6.97 -4.42 -8.34
N TYR A 84 -7.67 -3.30 -8.40
CA TYR A 84 -8.17 -2.64 -7.21
C TYR A 84 -9.63 -2.22 -7.37
N GLU A 85 -10.32 -2.11 -6.24
CA GLU A 85 -11.70 -1.68 -6.17
C GLU A 85 -11.94 -0.90 -4.87
N GLY A 86 -12.70 0.18 -4.96
CA GLY A 86 -13.18 0.90 -3.79
C GLY A 86 -13.58 2.34 -4.12
N PRO A 87 -14.25 3.01 -3.17
CA PRO A 87 -14.82 4.33 -3.40
C PRO A 87 -13.72 5.40 -3.51
N GLU A 88 -14.00 6.43 -4.31
CA GLU A 88 -13.27 7.69 -4.28
C GLU A 88 -14.04 8.70 -3.43
N LEU A 89 -13.49 9.06 -2.28
CA LEU A 89 -14.10 10.01 -1.35
C LEU A 89 -13.68 11.44 -1.71
N GLU A 90 -14.65 12.35 -1.74
CA GLU A 90 -14.37 13.77 -1.96
C GLU A 90 -13.76 14.39 -0.70
N GLN A 91 -12.80 15.30 -0.90
CA GLN A 91 -12.21 16.06 0.20
C GLN A 91 -13.20 17.15 0.61
N ASP A 92 -13.85 16.98 1.75
CA ASP A 92 -14.92 17.88 2.23
C ASP A 92 -14.37 19.11 2.97
N ASN A 93 -13.22 18.98 3.64
CA ASN A 93 -12.60 20.06 4.41
C ASN A 93 -11.07 19.88 4.54
N PRO A 94 -10.31 20.89 5.03
CA PRO A 94 -8.84 20.81 5.17
C PRO A 94 -8.32 19.66 6.08
N TRP A 95 -9.19 19.15 6.95
CA TRP A 95 -8.95 18.02 7.86
C TRP A 95 -9.73 16.77 7.46
N GLY A 96 -10.26 16.73 6.23
CA GLY A 96 -11.05 15.63 5.68
C GLY A 96 -10.24 14.35 5.45
N TYR A 97 -10.72 13.51 4.53
CA TYR A 97 -10.11 12.21 4.26
C TYR A 97 -8.63 12.31 3.85
N ARG A 98 -7.82 11.39 4.39
CA ARG A 98 -6.40 11.30 4.11
C ARG A 98 -6.01 9.85 3.91
N HIS A 99 -5.08 9.63 2.98
CA HIS A 99 -4.36 8.37 2.94
C HIS A 99 -3.49 8.23 4.18
N GLN A 100 -3.28 6.98 4.62
CA GLN A 100 -2.33 6.71 5.69
C GLN A 100 -0.92 7.11 5.25
N ILE A 101 -0.22 7.89 6.08
CA ILE A 101 1.17 8.28 5.86
C ILE A 101 1.96 7.80 7.07
N ASN A 102 2.80 6.79 6.87
CA ASN A 102 3.65 6.24 7.92
C ASN A 102 5.07 6.78 7.76
N ILE A 103 5.64 7.31 8.84
CA ILE A 103 7.06 7.58 8.95
C ILE A 103 7.71 6.45 9.73
N ALA A 104 8.77 5.87 9.18
CA ALA A 104 9.52 4.81 9.85
C ALA A 104 11.00 5.07 9.74
N ASP A 105 11.70 4.71 10.81
CA ASP A 105 13.16 4.76 10.84
C ASP A 105 13.75 3.68 9.92
N SER A 106 14.92 3.98 9.36
CA SER A 106 15.73 3.02 8.62
C SER A 106 16.61 2.17 9.54
N GLY A 107 16.60 2.52 10.84
CA GLY A 107 17.58 2.14 11.84
C GLY A 107 18.00 0.67 11.89
N HIS A 108 19.30 0.51 12.15
CA HIS A 108 19.99 -0.73 12.46
C HIS A 108 19.68 -1.21 13.90
N GLY A 109 19.53 -2.53 14.07
CA GLY A 109 19.26 -3.17 15.36
C GLY A 109 18.25 -4.30 15.25
N SER A 110 18.04 -5.05 16.34
CA SER A 110 17.10 -6.17 16.45
C SER A 110 15.63 -5.72 16.51
N ARG A 111 15.20 -4.93 15.53
CA ARG A 111 13.76 -4.69 15.33
C ARG A 111 13.17 -5.87 14.56
N GLY A 112 11.99 -6.30 14.99
CA GLY A 112 11.23 -7.39 14.40
C GLY A 112 10.98 -7.24 12.89
N PRO A 113 10.41 -8.26 12.24
CA PRO A 113 10.31 -8.36 10.79
C PRO A 113 9.76 -7.07 10.16
N ARG A 114 10.48 -6.56 9.15
CA ARG A 114 10.05 -5.41 8.35
C ARG A 114 8.92 -5.88 7.41
N VAL A 115 7.72 -5.32 7.57
CA VAL A 115 6.54 -5.57 6.71
C VAL A 115 6.18 -4.37 5.85
#